data_AF-A0A2W6AXR2-F1
#
_entry.id   AF-A0A2W6AXR2-F1
#
_cell.length_a   1.000
_cell.length_b   1.000
_cell.length_c   1.000
_cell.angle_alpha   90.00
_cell.angle_beta   90.00
_cell.angle_gamma   90.00
#
_symmetry.space_group_name_H-M   'P 1'
#
loop_
_entity.id
_entity.type
_entity.pdbx_description
1 polymer ?
#
loop_
_entity_poly.entity_id
_entity_poly.type
_entity_poly.pdbx_seq_one_letter_code
_entity_poly.pdbx_strand_id
1 'polypeptide(L)'
;MGPLRAHSAAASLWQEAGPDDPVAVIGFGGALRPGLRPGDVVVASEVRGGDRVVACPTAPVLAAELRRLGMTVHIGPVLTVDAVVRRKDDRAALAETGAIAIDMESAAFLDLVGDRPRAVVRVIVDGPDRPLVSPATVRTGFHARRVLARAATALQTWADACAPRSIRLAGPRSFCAGVERAIAVVEAALKQYGAPVYVRKQIVHNIHVVRDLEERGAVFVDEVSEAPDGSTLVFSAHGVAPQVRDEAAARGLDVIDATCPLVSKVHAEARRFAARGDTIVLIGHRGHEEVEGTTGEAPDQVVLVESVDGVAALDVPDPDRVSYLMQTTLAVDESHDIVGALRERFPNLHGPSSDDICYATTNRQAAVREVARASDIVLVVGSGNSSNSRRLVELASRECGEAYLIDDEHDILPGYLAGRRTVGLSAGASAPPALVERVVDTLAGFGPIERLEHNVVTESVEFSLPKEVSR
;
A
#
# COMPACT_ATOMS: atom_id res chain seq x y z
N MET A 1 29.65 -28.77 7.38
CA MET A 1 29.48 -27.84 6.25
C MET A 1 30.12 -28.46 5.02
N GLY A 2 29.54 -28.23 3.85
CA GLY A 2 29.99 -28.78 2.58
C GLY A 2 28.87 -29.46 1.79
N PRO A 3 28.96 -29.52 0.44
CA PRO A 3 27.83 -29.88 -0.41
C PRO A 3 27.38 -31.32 -0.18
N LEU A 4 28.31 -32.27 -0.01
CA LEU A 4 27.97 -33.68 0.24
C LEU A 4 27.17 -33.88 1.54
N ARG A 5 27.53 -33.14 2.60
CA ARG A 5 26.77 -33.18 3.86
C ARG A 5 25.41 -32.49 3.71
N ALA A 6 25.33 -31.42 2.92
CA ALA A 6 24.07 -30.75 2.64
C ALA A 6 23.09 -31.67 1.90
N HIS A 7 23.54 -32.37 0.85
CA HIS A 7 22.71 -33.35 0.13
C HIS A 7 22.23 -34.49 1.02
N SER A 8 23.13 -35.06 1.85
CA SER A 8 22.75 -36.12 2.79
C SER A 8 21.78 -35.62 3.86
N ALA A 9 21.99 -34.40 4.39
CA ALA A 9 21.11 -33.82 5.40
C ALA A 9 19.75 -33.43 4.82
N ALA A 10 19.72 -32.91 3.58
CA ALA A 10 18.50 -32.65 2.85
C ALA A 10 17.70 -33.95 2.68
N ALA A 11 18.33 -35.02 2.17
CA ALA A 11 17.66 -36.31 2.00
C ALA A 11 17.03 -36.86 3.29
N SER A 12 17.72 -36.74 4.43
CA SER A 12 17.16 -37.13 5.74
C SER A 12 16.02 -36.21 6.17
N LEU A 13 16.16 -34.88 6.01
CA LEU A 13 15.12 -33.92 6.37
C LEU A 13 13.83 -34.15 5.58
N TRP A 14 13.93 -34.50 4.29
CA TRP A 14 12.76 -34.80 3.45
C TRP A 14 12.09 -36.14 3.75
N GLN A 15 12.75 -37.04 4.49
CA GLN A 15 12.10 -38.24 5.02
C GLN A 15 11.21 -37.93 6.23
N GLU A 16 11.52 -36.86 6.97
CA GLU A 16 10.80 -36.45 8.18
C GLU A 16 9.76 -35.36 7.92
N ALA A 17 9.99 -34.50 6.91
CA ALA A 17 9.11 -33.40 6.57
C ALA A 17 7.77 -33.88 5.97
N GLY A 18 6.67 -33.35 6.49
CA GLY A 18 5.33 -33.51 5.92
C GLY A 18 5.26 -32.95 4.49
N PRO A 19 4.30 -33.41 3.67
CA PRO A 19 4.20 -33.04 2.26
C PRO A 19 3.97 -31.53 2.01
N ASP A 20 3.44 -30.83 3.01
CA ASP A 20 3.09 -29.40 2.94
C ASP A 20 3.94 -28.53 3.88
N ASP A 21 4.93 -29.11 4.56
CA ASP A 21 5.74 -28.38 5.54
C ASP A 21 6.59 -27.30 4.84
N PRO A 22 6.59 -26.06 5.37
CA PRO A 22 7.44 -25.00 4.85
C PRO A 22 8.92 -25.30 5.15
N VAL A 23 9.81 -24.90 4.25
CA VAL A 23 11.25 -25.15 4.40
C VAL A 23 12.06 -23.87 4.45
N ALA A 24 12.75 -23.67 5.56
CA ALA A 24 13.71 -22.59 5.73
C ALA A 24 15.14 -23.13 5.80
N VAL A 25 16.03 -22.65 4.94
CA VAL A 25 17.47 -22.95 5.04
C VAL A 25 18.18 -21.78 5.69
N ILE A 26 18.78 -22.00 6.85
CA ILE A 26 19.37 -20.94 7.67
C ILE A 26 20.83 -21.26 7.99
N GLY A 27 21.70 -20.26 7.97
CA GLY A 27 23.12 -20.52 8.12
C GLY A 27 24.00 -19.31 7.91
N PHE A 28 25.27 -19.59 7.64
CA PHE A 28 26.28 -18.57 7.39
C PHE A 28 26.57 -18.46 5.90
N GLY A 29 26.85 -17.25 5.43
CA GLY A 29 27.23 -17.00 4.05
C GLY A 29 28.43 -16.07 3.94
N GLY A 30 29.03 -16.07 2.75
CA GLY A 30 30.05 -15.10 2.38
C GLY A 30 29.46 -13.99 1.53
N ALA A 31 29.89 -12.75 1.76
CA ALA A 31 29.51 -11.62 0.91
C ALA A 31 30.21 -11.68 -0.46
N LEU A 32 29.47 -11.33 -1.51
CA LEU A 32 29.99 -11.06 -2.85
C LEU A 32 30.01 -9.57 -3.17
N ARG A 33 29.01 -8.82 -2.69
CA ARG A 33 28.88 -7.39 -2.98
C ARG A 33 29.62 -6.51 -1.96
N PRO A 34 30.30 -5.43 -2.40
CA PRO A 34 30.81 -4.39 -1.51
C PRO A 34 29.67 -3.77 -0.69
N GLY A 35 29.86 -3.63 0.62
CA GLY A 35 28.87 -3.03 1.53
C GLY A 35 28.19 -4.02 2.48
N LEU A 36 28.16 -5.32 2.15
CA LEU A 36 27.75 -6.38 3.08
C LEU A 36 28.84 -6.59 4.14
N ARG A 37 28.45 -6.52 5.41
CA ARG A 37 29.36 -6.64 6.55
C ARG A 37 29.09 -7.92 7.33
N PRO A 38 30.11 -8.49 7.99
CA PRO A 38 29.84 -9.60 8.89
C PRO A 38 28.87 -9.22 10.00
N GLY A 39 27.83 -10.04 10.20
CA GLY A 39 26.67 -9.74 11.04
C GLY A 39 25.43 -9.28 10.28
N ASP A 40 25.58 -8.80 9.03
CA ASP A 40 24.44 -8.52 8.16
C ASP A 40 23.70 -9.81 7.81
N VAL A 41 22.41 -9.69 7.57
CA VAL A 41 21.52 -10.78 7.16
C VAL A 41 21.18 -10.63 5.69
N VAL A 42 21.29 -11.71 4.94
CA VAL A 42 20.82 -11.82 3.56
C VAL A 42 19.62 -12.75 3.55
N VAL A 43 18.48 -12.25 3.06
CA VAL A 43 17.32 -13.07 2.71
C VAL A 43 17.36 -13.28 1.20
N ALA A 44 17.41 -14.54 0.76
CA ALA A 44 17.51 -14.82 -0.66
C ALA A 44 16.22 -14.41 -1.36
N SER A 45 16.28 -13.59 -2.42
CA SER A 45 15.17 -13.42 -3.36
C SER A 45 15.00 -14.66 -4.24
N GLU A 46 16.13 -15.31 -4.52
CA GLU A 46 16.24 -16.56 -5.22
C GLU A 46 17.56 -17.24 -4.86
N VAL A 47 17.62 -18.55 -5.03
CA VAL A 47 18.82 -19.35 -4.87
C VAL A 47 19.22 -19.90 -6.23
N ARG A 48 20.52 -19.79 -6.54
CA ARG A 48 21.11 -20.30 -7.77
C ARG A 48 22.10 -21.41 -7.45
N GLY A 49 22.07 -22.50 -8.19
CA GLY A 49 23.02 -23.60 -8.06
C GLY A 49 23.02 -24.48 -9.29
N GLY A 50 24.20 -24.71 -9.88
CA GLY A 50 24.30 -25.31 -11.21
C GLY A 50 23.47 -24.52 -12.23
N ASP A 51 22.63 -25.23 -12.99
CA ASP A 51 21.71 -24.63 -13.98
C ASP A 51 20.33 -24.26 -13.41
N ARG A 52 20.12 -24.37 -12.08
CA ARG A 52 18.80 -24.18 -11.45
C ARG A 52 18.73 -22.84 -10.72
N VAL A 53 17.54 -22.23 -10.81
CA VAL A 53 17.16 -21.03 -10.08
C VAL A 53 15.85 -21.29 -9.35
N VAL A 54 15.83 -21.08 -8.04
CA VAL A 54 14.65 -21.29 -7.19
C VAL A 54 14.27 -19.96 -6.53
N ALA A 55 13.11 -19.41 -6.88
CA ALA A 55 12.59 -18.18 -6.31
C ALA A 55 12.17 -18.35 -4.85
N CYS A 56 12.30 -17.28 -4.05
CA CYS A 56 11.87 -17.20 -2.66
C CYS A 56 10.89 -16.02 -2.52
N PRO A 57 9.60 -16.21 -2.88
CA PRO A 57 8.64 -15.11 -3.04
C PRO A 57 8.35 -14.34 -1.74
N THR A 58 8.49 -14.98 -0.58
CA THR A 58 8.26 -14.35 0.73
C THR A 58 9.47 -13.57 1.28
N ALA A 59 10.55 -13.47 0.50
CA ALA A 59 11.77 -12.77 0.90
C ALA A 59 11.55 -11.31 1.36
N PRO A 60 10.72 -10.49 0.68
CA PRO A 60 10.47 -9.11 1.12
C PRO A 60 9.80 -9.04 2.49
N VAL A 61 8.79 -9.90 2.72
CA VAL A 61 8.06 -10.00 3.98
C VAL A 61 8.98 -10.45 5.12
N LEU A 62 9.75 -11.53 4.90
CA LEU A 62 10.67 -12.03 5.92
C LEU A 62 11.79 -11.01 6.23
N ALA A 63 12.27 -10.29 5.21
CA ALA A 63 13.25 -9.24 5.41
C ALA A 63 12.70 -8.05 6.22
N ALA A 64 11.45 -7.65 5.99
CA ALA A 64 10.78 -6.63 6.79
C ALA A 64 10.68 -7.05 8.26
N GLU A 65 10.31 -8.31 8.54
CA GLU A 65 10.24 -8.84 9.90
C GLU A 65 11.61 -8.87 10.61
N LEU A 66 12.64 -9.32 9.91
CA LEU A 66 14.01 -9.32 10.42
C LEU A 66 14.52 -7.89 10.70
N ARG A 67 14.14 -6.90 9.88
CA ARG A 67 14.46 -5.48 10.12
C ARG A 67 13.77 -4.93 11.37
N ARG A 68 12.52 -5.32 11.64
CA ARG A 68 11.79 -4.94 12.88
C ARG A 68 12.49 -5.48 14.13
N LEU A 69 13.13 -6.64 14.02
CA LEU A 69 14.00 -7.17 15.08
C LEU A 69 15.35 -6.44 15.21
N GLY A 70 15.57 -5.33 14.49
CA GLY A 70 16.76 -4.49 14.57
C GLY A 70 17.97 -5.04 13.81
N MET A 71 17.76 -5.91 12.82
CA MET A 71 18.84 -6.47 12.00
C MET A 71 19.06 -5.63 10.74
N THR A 72 20.32 -5.58 10.29
CA THR A 72 20.66 -5.04 8.96
C THR A 72 20.41 -6.13 7.92
N VAL A 73 19.36 -5.97 7.11
CA VAL A 73 18.88 -7.01 6.19
C VAL A 73 18.94 -6.55 4.74
N HIS A 74 19.53 -7.40 3.91
CA HIS A 74 19.63 -7.25 2.46
C HIS A 74 18.82 -8.36 1.77
N ILE A 75 18.23 -8.03 0.63
CA ILE A 75 17.52 -9.00 -0.22
C ILE A 75 18.29 -9.12 -1.53
N GLY A 76 18.47 -10.35 -2.02
CA GLY A 76 19.03 -10.58 -3.35
C GLY A 76 19.39 -12.03 -3.61
N PRO A 77 19.93 -12.35 -4.79
CA PRO A 77 20.23 -13.72 -5.16
C PRO A 77 21.37 -14.29 -4.30
N VAL A 78 21.20 -15.54 -3.85
CA VAL A 78 22.23 -16.33 -3.15
C VAL A 78 22.73 -17.43 -4.07
N LEU A 79 24.04 -17.51 -4.25
CA LEU A 79 24.67 -18.52 -5.09
C LEU A 79 25.24 -19.66 -4.24
N THR A 80 24.85 -20.90 -4.54
CA THR A 80 25.43 -22.10 -3.92
C THR A 80 26.68 -22.54 -4.71
N VAL A 81 27.79 -22.74 -4.01
CA VAL A 81 29.07 -23.15 -4.59
C VAL A 81 29.61 -24.44 -3.93
N ASP A 82 30.42 -25.19 -4.66
CA ASP A 82 30.92 -26.49 -4.18
C ASP A 82 32.09 -26.40 -3.18
N ALA A 83 32.73 -25.24 -3.08
CA ALA A 83 33.90 -25.02 -2.26
C ALA A 83 33.95 -23.60 -1.67
N VAL A 84 34.67 -23.45 -0.55
CA VAL A 84 34.90 -22.15 0.08
C VAL A 84 35.72 -21.25 -0.84
N VAL A 85 35.14 -20.12 -1.26
CA VAL A 85 35.79 -19.16 -2.16
C VAL A 85 36.63 -18.16 -1.35
N ARG A 86 37.96 -18.27 -1.42
CA ARG A 86 38.87 -17.43 -0.63
C ARG A 86 39.48 -16.26 -1.41
N ARG A 87 39.70 -16.43 -2.73
CA ARG A 87 40.37 -15.41 -3.54
C ARG A 87 39.40 -14.28 -3.87
N LYS A 88 39.91 -13.05 -3.83
CA LYS A 88 39.12 -11.85 -4.13
C LYS A 88 38.62 -11.86 -5.58
N ASP A 89 39.46 -12.28 -6.52
CA ASP A 89 39.14 -12.31 -7.95
C ASP A 89 38.02 -13.32 -8.26
N ASP A 90 38.03 -14.49 -7.60
CA ASP A 90 36.94 -15.47 -7.75
C ASP A 90 35.61 -14.92 -7.23
N ARG A 91 35.63 -14.18 -6.11
CA ARG A 91 34.42 -13.53 -5.58
C ARG A 91 33.94 -12.43 -6.51
N ALA A 92 34.84 -11.67 -7.12
CA ALA A 92 34.49 -10.65 -8.09
C ALA A 92 33.79 -11.27 -9.31
N ALA A 93 34.34 -12.36 -9.87
CA ALA A 93 33.70 -13.09 -10.97
C ALA A 93 32.32 -13.64 -10.59
N LEU A 94 32.15 -14.15 -9.37
CA LEU A 94 30.83 -14.59 -8.90
C LEU A 94 29.86 -13.43 -8.69
N ALA A 95 30.34 -12.26 -8.26
CA ALA A 95 29.51 -11.06 -8.09
C ALA A 95 28.96 -10.53 -9.42
N GLU A 96 29.67 -10.74 -10.55
CA GLU A 96 29.20 -10.37 -11.89
C GLU A 96 27.91 -11.10 -12.31
N THR A 97 27.59 -12.23 -11.67
CA THR A 97 26.31 -12.91 -11.86
C THR A 97 25.12 -12.13 -11.28
N GLY A 98 25.36 -11.11 -10.47
CA GLY A 98 24.34 -10.36 -9.72
C GLY A 98 23.99 -10.97 -8.35
N ALA A 99 24.59 -12.10 -7.98
CA ALA A 99 24.44 -12.65 -6.64
C ALA A 99 25.13 -11.77 -5.60
N ILE A 100 24.49 -11.61 -4.44
CA ILE A 100 25.00 -10.75 -3.35
C ILE A 100 25.72 -11.55 -2.26
N ALA A 101 25.43 -12.85 -2.14
CA ALA A 101 26.04 -13.74 -1.18
C ALA A 101 26.24 -15.16 -1.74
N ILE A 102 27.14 -15.91 -1.11
CA ILE A 102 27.42 -17.32 -1.39
C ILE A 102 27.22 -18.20 -0.17
N ASP A 103 26.81 -19.44 -0.41
CA ASP A 103 26.86 -20.55 0.54
C ASP A 103 27.24 -21.86 -0.15
N MET A 104 27.16 -22.99 0.57
CA MET A 104 27.51 -24.31 0.03
C MET A 104 26.38 -25.33 0.20
N GLU A 105 25.16 -24.87 0.48
CA GLU A 105 24.08 -25.75 0.93
C GLU A 105 22.70 -25.43 0.37
N SER A 106 22.37 -24.16 0.05
CA SER A 106 20.97 -23.78 -0.21
C SER A 106 20.34 -24.55 -1.36
N ALA A 107 21.05 -24.67 -2.48
CA ALA A 107 20.52 -25.35 -3.66
C ALA A 107 20.17 -26.82 -3.38
N ALA A 108 21.01 -27.53 -2.62
CA ALA A 108 20.79 -28.94 -2.29
C ALA A 108 19.49 -29.17 -1.49
N PHE A 109 19.11 -28.23 -0.62
CA PHE A 109 17.85 -28.31 0.11
C PHE A 109 16.66 -27.92 -0.77
N LEU A 110 16.81 -26.89 -1.60
CA LEU A 110 15.71 -26.38 -2.43
C LEU A 110 15.41 -27.23 -3.66
N ASP A 111 16.34 -28.07 -4.10
CA ASP A 111 16.12 -29.01 -5.21
C ASP A 111 14.96 -29.97 -4.98
N LEU A 112 14.65 -30.22 -3.71
CA LEU A 112 13.67 -31.20 -3.24
C LEU A 112 12.39 -30.55 -2.69
N VAL A 113 12.31 -29.21 -2.73
CA VAL A 113 11.24 -28.43 -2.08
C VAL A 113 9.92 -28.42 -2.87
N GLY A 114 9.96 -28.70 -4.18
CA GLY A 114 8.79 -28.64 -5.06
C GLY A 114 8.14 -27.27 -5.05
N ASP A 115 6.83 -27.22 -4.77
CA ASP A 115 6.01 -26.00 -4.68
C ASP A 115 5.81 -25.50 -3.24
N ARG A 116 6.46 -26.11 -2.25
CA ARG A 116 6.28 -25.74 -0.84
C ARG A 116 6.77 -24.32 -0.56
N PRO A 117 6.20 -23.64 0.46
CA PRO A 117 6.73 -22.39 0.95
C PRO A 117 8.19 -22.54 1.34
N ARG A 118 9.02 -21.57 0.92
CA ARG A 118 10.47 -21.66 1.10
C ARG A 118 11.10 -20.33 1.45
N ALA A 119 12.14 -20.37 2.27
CA ALA A 119 12.94 -19.21 2.63
C ALA A 119 14.42 -19.60 2.79
N VAL A 120 15.33 -18.68 2.47
CA VAL A 120 16.75 -18.83 2.74
C VAL A 120 17.30 -17.60 3.41
N VAL A 121 17.96 -17.80 4.55
CA VAL A 121 18.55 -16.73 5.36
C VAL A 121 20.02 -17.03 5.63
N ARG A 122 20.89 -16.08 5.30
CA ARG A 122 22.35 -16.19 5.51
C ARG A 122 22.86 -15.02 6.34
N VAL A 123 23.52 -15.33 7.45
CA VAL A 123 24.26 -14.32 8.21
C VAL A 123 25.69 -14.27 7.67
N ILE A 124 26.11 -13.08 7.26
CA ILE A 124 27.42 -12.88 6.64
C ILE A 124 28.52 -13.06 7.70
N VAL A 125 29.54 -13.88 7.38
CA VAL A 125 30.71 -14.11 8.25
C VAL A 125 32.01 -13.59 7.66
N ASP A 126 32.09 -13.46 6.34
CA ASP A 126 33.27 -13.01 5.61
C ASP A 126 32.88 -12.30 4.30
N GLY A 127 33.85 -11.65 3.65
CA GLY A 127 33.63 -10.91 2.42
C GLY A 127 34.92 -10.46 1.74
N PRO A 128 34.82 -9.73 0.60
CA PRO A 128 35.97 -9.34 -0.22
C PRO A 128 37.04 -8.55 0.54
N ASP A 129 36.62 -7.74 1.50
CA ASP A 129 37.51 -6.89 2.32
C ASP A 129 37.78 -7.46 3.72
N ARG A 130 37.20 -8.62 4.05
CA ARG A 130 37.31 -9.27 5.37
C ARG A 130 37.39 -10.79 5.20
N PRO A 131 38.60 -11.37 5.07
CA PRO A 131 38.76 -12.79 4.81
C PRO A 131 38.28 -13.65 5.98
N LEU A 132 37.74 -14.83 5.66
CA LEU A 132 37.22 -15.79 6.63
C LEU A 132 38.25 -16.21 7.69
N VAL A 133 39.54 -16.24 7.35
CA VAL A 133 40.63 -16.60 8.28
C VAL A 133 41.35 -15.31 8.71
N SER A 134 40.96 -14.78 9.86
CA SER A 134 41.55 -13.61 10.49
C SER A 134 41.50 -13.73 12.02
N PRO A 135 42.31 -12.97 12.79
CA PRO A 135 42.18 -12.92 14.25
C PRO A 135 40.78 -12.47 14.72
N ALA A 136 40.07 -11.70 13.89
CA ALA A 136 38.72 -11.24 14.19
C ALA A 136 37.64 -12.31 13.96
N THR A 137 37.94 -13.41 13.26
CA THR A 137 36.97 -14.44 12.86
C THR A 137 36.22 -15.03 14.03
N VAL A 138 36.88 -15.27 15.17
CA VAL A 138 36.23 -15.81 16.37
C VAL A 138 35.13 -14.86 16.86
N ARG A 139 35.47 -13.58 17.05
CA ARG A 139 34.52 -12.56 17.49
C ARG A 139 33.38 -12.37 16.50
N THR A 140 33.71 -12.31 15.21
CA THR A 140 32.74 -12.18 14.12
C THR A 140 31.78 -13.37 14.06
N GLY A 141 32.30 -14.59 14.21
CA GLY A 141 31.49 -15.81 14.25
C GLY A 141 30.55 -15.87 15.46
N PHE A 142 31.00 -15.44 16.64
CA PHE A 142 30.13 -15.31 17.82
C PHE A 142 29.00 -14.28 17.59
N HIS A 143 29.32 -13.14 16.98
CA HIS A 143 28.31 -12.14 16.63
C HIS A 143 27.30 -12.69 15.61
N ALA A 144 27.78 -13.30 14.53
CA ALA A 144 26.93 -13.91 13.50
C ALA A 144 26.01 -15.00 14.08
N ARG A 145 26.51 -15.86 14.98
CA ARG A 145 25.70 -16.87 15.67
C ARG A 145 24.59 -16.23 16.53
N ARG A 146 24.87 -15.12 17.22
CA ARG A 146 23.84 -14.38 17.99
C ARG A 146 22.76 -13.79 17.08
N VAL A 147 23.14 -13.26 15.93
CA VAL A 147 22.19 -12.76 14.92
C VAL A 147 21.34 -13.91 14.39
N LEU A 148 21.96 -15.05 14.03
CA LEU A 148 21.25 -16.23 13.54
C LEU A 148 20.23 -16.76 14.56
N ALA A 149 20.59 -16.79 15.85
CA ALA A 149 19.67 -17.19 16.92
C ALA A 149 18.47 -16.25 17.07
N ARG A 150 18.65 -14.93 16.83
CA ARG A 150 17.55 -13.96 16.84
C ARG A 150 16.66 -14.09 15.60
N ALA A 151 17.24 -14.44 14.45
CA ALA A 151 16.50 -14.63 13.21
C ALA A 151 15.53 -15.82 13.29
N ALA A 152 15.82 -16.81 14.15
CA ALA A 152 14.94 -17.96 14.37
C ALA A 152 13.51 -17.56 14.79
N THR A 153 13.33 -16.47 15.54
CA THR A 153 11.99 -16.00 15.93
C THR A 153 11.18 -15.56 14.70
N ALA A 154 11.76 -14.74 13.82
CA ALA A 154 11.08 -14.30 12.58
C ALA A 154 10.76 -15.48 11.65
N LEU A 155 11.64 -16.48 11.61
CA LEU A 155 11.44 -17.69 10.83
C LEU A 155 10.35 -18.59 11.39
N GLN A 156 10.23 -18.66 12.72
CA GLN A 156 9.12 -19.37 13.33
C GLN A 156 7.79 -18.71 12.97
N THR A 157 7.69 -17.38 13.11
CA THR A 157 6.48 -16.64 12.72
C THR A 157 6.18 -16.79 11.22
N TRP A 158 7.22 -16.81 10.37
CA TRP A 158 7.08 -17.12 8.94
C TRP A 158 6.55 -18.53 8.70
N ALA A 159 7.07 -19.54 9.39
CA ALA A 159 6.61 -20.92 9.26
C ALA A 159 5.17 -21.09 9.76
N ASP A 160 4.80 -20.43 10.87
CA ASP A 160 3.43 -20.43 11.41
C ASP A 160 2.45 -19.74 10.45
N ALA A 161 2.95 -18.80 9.63
CA ALA A 161 2.23 -18.15 8.55
C ALA A 161 2.15 -19.00 7.28
N CYS A 162 2.83 -20.13 7.16
CA CYS A 162 2.73 -20.97 5.97
C CYS A 162 1.55 -21.94 6.07
N ALA A 163 0.60 -21.81 5.15
CA ALA A 163 -0.59 -22.66 5.08
C ALA A 163 -1.32 -22.47 3.74
N PRO A 164 -2.07 -23.48 3.26
CA PRO A 164 -3.07 -23.28 2.22
C PRO A 164 -4.16 -22.29 2.67
N ARG A 165 -4.57 -21.38 1.79
CA ARG A 165 -5.55 -20.33 2.11
C ARG A 165 -6.58 -20.08 1.02
N SER A 166 -7.75 -19.58 1.42
CA SER A 166 -8.70 -18.97 0.50
C SER A 166 -8.59 -17.45 0.60
N ILE A 167 -8.41 -16.76 -0.54
CA ILE A 167 -8.36 -15.30 -0.65
C ILE A 167 -9.69 -14.83 -1.22
N ARG A 168 -10.44 -14.06 -0.43
CA ARG A 168 -11.73 -13.49 -0.82
C ARG A 168 -11.51 -12.06 -1.30
N LEU A 169 -11.63 -11.86 -2.60
CA LEU A 169 -11.40 -10.56 -3.25
C LEU A 169 -12.70 -9.77 -3.30
N ALA A 170 -12.71 -8.58 -2.69
CA ALA A 170 -13.87 -7.70 -2.69
C ALA A 170 -14.07 -7.06 -4.07
N GLY A 171 -15.29 -7.11 -4.60
CA GLY A 171 -15.65 -6.45 -5.85
C GLY A 171 -16.85 -5.51 -5.65
N PRO A 172 -16.73 -4.20 -5.95
CA PRO A 172 -15.57 -3.52 -6.53
C PRO A 172 -14.46 -3.18 -5.51
N ARG A 173 -13.25 -2.91 -6.02
CA ARG A 173 -12.04 -2.51 -5.30
C ARG A 173 -11.15 -1.66 -6.20
N SER A 174 -10.10 -1.04 -5.64
CA SER A 174 -9.10 -0.26 -6.39
C SER A 174 -9.71 0.98 -7.06
N PHE A 175 -9.08 1.52 -8.11
CA PHE A 175 -9.45 2.78 -8.77
C PHE A 175 -10.94 2.97 -9.03
N CYS A 176 -11.42 4.19 -8.77
CA CYS A 176 -12.72 4.67 -9.23
C CYS A 176 -12.54 5.62 -10.42
N ALA A 177 -13.63 5.94 -11.13
CA ALA A 177 -13.59 6.79 -12.33
C ALA A 177 -12.94 8.17 -12.08
N GLY A 178 -13.15 8.75 -10.89
CA GLY A 178 -12.54 10.03 -10.51
C GLY A 178 -11.02 9.95 -10.39
N VAL A 179 -10.52 8.87 -9.81
CA VAL A 179 -9.08 8.61 -9.65
C VAL A 179 -8.42 8.29 -10.99
N GLU A 180 -9.02 7.42 -11.80
CA GLU A 180 -8.49 7.10 -13.14
C GLU A 180 -8.38 8.36 -14.00
N ARG A 181 -9.43 9.19 -14.00
CA ARG A 181 -9.42 10.49 -14.67
C ARG A 181 -8.29 11.38 -14.15
N ALA A 182 -8.14 11.51 -12.85
CA ALA A 182 -7.14 12.42 -12.27
C ALA A 182 -5.70 12.01 -12.60
N ILE A 183 -5.41 10.70 -12.56
CA ILE A 183 -4.12 10.17 -13.00
C ILE A 183 -3.92 10.48 -14.49
N ALA A 184 -4.89 10.13 -15.33
CA ALA A 184 -4.82 10.35 -16.78
C ALA A 184 -4.66 11.83 -17.16
N VAL A 185 -5.18 12.76 -16.36
CA VAL A 185 -4.94 14.21 -16.53
C VAL A 185 -3.46 14.55 -16.40
N VAL A 186 -2.78 14.07 -15.36
CA VAL A 186 -1.35 14.35 -15.15
C VAL A 186 -0.51 13.67 -16.24
N GLU A 187 -0.84 12.43 -16.61
CA GLU A 187 -0.16 11.72 -17.68
C GLU A 187 -0.29 12.43 -19.04
N ALA A 188 -1.49 12.91 -19.36
CA ALA A 188 -1.75 13.65 -20.59
C ALA A 188 -1.06 15.02 -20.56
N ALA A 189 -1.04 15.70 -19.41
CA ALA A 189 -0.30 16.95 -19.24
C ALA A 189 1.21 16.75 -19.47
N LEU A 190 1.81 15.72 -18.86
CA LEU A 190 3.23 15.40 -19.07
C LEU A 190 3.53 15.07 -20.53
N LYS A 191 2.63 14.37 -21.21
CA LYS A 191 2.76 14.05 -22.64
C LYS A 191 2.66 15.28 -23.53
N GLN A 192 1.76 16.21 -23.21
CA GLN A 192 1.45 17.38 -24.04
C GLN A 192 2.42 18.55 -23.80
N TYR A 193 2.77 18.82 -22.55
CA TYR A 193 3.55 20.00 -22.14
C TYR A 193 5.01 19.65 -21.78
N GLY A 194 5.33 18.38 -21.58
CA GLY A 194 6.65 17.94 -21.11
C GLY A 194 6.85 18.14 -19.61
N ALA A 195 7.96 17.64 -19.07
CA ALA A 195 8.32 17.82 -17.67
C ALA A 195 9.06 19.17 -17.45
N PRO A 196 8.86 19.85 -16.30
CA PRO A 196 7.99 19.44 -15.19
C PRO A 196 6.53 19.87 -15.36
N VAL A 197 5.60 19.04 -14.85
CA VAL A 197 4.20 19.44 -14.61
C VAL A 197 4.00 19.54 -13.10
N TYR A 198 3.54 20.69 -12.61
CA TYR A 198 3.30 20.89 -11.19
C TYR A 198 1.90 20.38 -10.82
N VAL A 199 1.77 19.74 -9.67
CA VAL A 199 0.48 19.27 -9.15
C VAL A 199 0.32 19.81 -7.74
N ARG A 200 -0.76 20.56 -7.49
CA ARG A 200 -1.05 21.07 -6.14
C ARG A 200 -1.60 19.93 -5.28
N LYS A 201 -0.91 19.66 -4.16
CA LYS A 201 -1.10 18.50 -3.30
C LYS A 201 -0.97 17.19 -4.07
N GLN A 202 -1.13 16.05 -3.40
CA GLN A 202 -1.11 14.76 -4.10
C GLN A 202 -2.32 14.66 -5.05
N ILE A 203 -2.09 14.20 -6.28
CA ILE A 203 -3.17 14.04 -7.28
C ILE A 203 -4.30 13.14 -6.74
N VAL A 204 -3.89 12.09 -6.00
CA VAL A 204 -4.71 11.18 -5.21
C VAL A 204 -3.91 10.73 -3.99
N HIS A 205 -4.58 10.32 -2.90
CA HIS A 205 -3.92 9.79 -1.70
C HIS A 205 -3.42 8.35 -1.89
N ASN A 206 -2.34 8.16 -2.66
CA ASN A 206 -1.61 6.90 -2.77
C ASN A 206 -0.13 7.12 -3.10
N ILE A 207 0.77 6.64 -2.25
CA ILE A 207 2.21 6.90 -2.38
C ILE A 207 2.82 6.28 -3.65
N HIS A 208 2.31 5.14 -4.12
CA HIS A 208 2.82 4.49 -5.33
C HIS A 208 2.45 5.27 -6.60
N VAL A 209 1.21 5.79 -6.65
CA VAL A 209 0.77 6.66 -7.75
C VAL A 209 1.58 7.95 -7.78
N VAL A 210 1.80 8.57 -6.61
CA VAL A 210 2.60 9.79 -6.49
C VAL A 210 4.02 9.55 -6.99
N ARG A 211 4.69 8.50 -6.50
CA ARG A 211 6.07 8.17 -6.92
C ARG A 211 6.19 7.87 -8.41
N ASP A 212 5.24 7.11 -8.99
CA ASP A 212 5.24 6.82 -10.44
C ASP A 212 5.17 8.11 -11.27
N LEU A 213 4.31 9.05 -10.87
CA LEU A 213 4.18 10.33 -11.57
C LEU A 213 5.41 11.24 -11.36
N GLU A 214 6.02 11.23 -10.18
CA GLU A 214 7.28 11.94 -9.93
C GLU A 214 8.41 11.42 -10.81
N GLU A 215 8.56 10.10 -10.94
CA GLU A 215 9.54 9.46 -11.82
C GLU A 215 9.35 9.85 -13.29
N ARG A 216 8.12 10.20 -13.67
CA ARG A 216 7.75 10.66 -15.02
C ARG A 216 7.85 12.18 -15.20
N GLY A 217 8.19 12.92 -14.16
CA GLY A 217 8.44 14.36 -14.20
C GLY A 217 7.32 15.25 -13.64
N ALA A 218 6.33 14.68 -12.93
CA ALA A 218 5.43 15.50 -12.11
C ALA A 218 6.17 16.04 -10.87
N VAL A 219 5.79 17.24 -10.43
CA VAL A 219 6.32 17.87 -9.21
C VAL A 219 5.16 18.23 -8.31
N PHE A 220 5.01 17.51 -7.20
CA PHE A 220 3.96 17.77 -6.22
C PHE A 220 4.37 18.94 -5.31
N VAL A 221 3.51 19.96 -5.22
CA VAL A 221 3.72 21.16 -4.41
C VAL A 221 2.60 21.31 -3.39
N ASP A 222 2.91 21.90 -2.23
CA ASP A 222 1.90 22.12 -1.21
C ASP A 222 1.01 23.31 -1.53
N GLU A 223 1.61 24.40 -2.03
CA GLU A 223 0.90 25.63 -2.35
C GLU A 223 1.15 26.10 -3.77
N VAL A 224 0.22 26.90 -4.29
CA VAL A 224 0.32 27.46 -5.65
C VAL A 224 1.61 28.25 -5.78
N SER A 225 1.97 29.06 -4.78
CA SER A 225 3.21 29.86 -4.70
C SER A 225 4.52 29.10 -4.99
N GLU A 226 4.57 27.79 -4.82
CA GLU A 226 5.75 26.97 -5.04
C GLU A 226 5.96 26.58 -6.52
N ALA A 227 4.91 26.62 -7.33
CA ALA A 227 5.02 26.44 -8.78
C ALA A 227 5.58 27.72 -9.44
N PRO A 228 6.50 27.67 -10.42
CA PRO A 228 6.99 28.86 -11.14
C PRO A 228 5.89 29.57 -11.92
N ASP A 229 5.98 30.90 -12.05
CA ASP A 229 5.03 31.69 -12.87
C ASP A 229 5.04 31.18 -14.32
N GLY A 230 3.86 31.17 -14.96
CA GLY A 230 3.69 30.66 -16.33
C GLY A 230 3.85 29.15 -16.50
N SER A 231 4.01 28.37 -15.43
CA SER A 231 4.09 26.90 -15.52
C SER A 231 2.70 26.24 -15.56
N THR A 232 2.69 24.97 -15.98
CA THR A 232 1.49 24.13 -15.96
C THR A 232 1.24 23.61 -14.55
N LEU A 233 0.05 23.90 -14.00
CA LEU A 233 -0.38 23.48 -12.67
C LEU A 233 -1.65 22.63 -12.75
N VAL A 234 -1.62 21.44 -12.16
CA VAL A 234 -2.78 20.56 -12.04
C VAL A 234 -3.37 20.66 -10.64
N PHE A 235 -4.68 20.88 -10.52
CA PHE A 235 -5.39 20.73 -9.24
C PHE A 235 -5.78 19.26 -8.99
N SER A 236 -5.66 18.80 -7.75
CA SER A 236 -5.92 17.40 -7.37
C SER A 236 -7.39 16.97 -7.56
N ALA A 237 -7.63 15.67 -7.47
CA ALA A 237 -8.98 15.10 -7.57
C ALA A 237 -9.94 15.59 -6.46
N HIS A 238 -9.39 16.04 -5.33
CA HIS A 238 -10.13 16.44 -4.13
C HIS A 238 -10.78 17.83 -4.26
N GLY A 239 -10.45 18.60 -5.31
CA GLY A 239 -10.95 19.95 -5.47
C GLY A 239 -10.14 20.99 -4.69
N VAL A 240 -10.31 22.25 -5.08
CA VAL A 240 -9.66 23.40 -4.45
C VAL A 240 -10.68 24.52 -4.23
N ALA A 241 -10.44 25.32 -3.20
CA ALA A 241 -11.24 26.50 -2.90
C ALA A 241 -11.10 27.56 -4.02
N PRO A 242 -12.11 28.43 -4.25
CA PRO A 242 -12.06 29.50 -5.25
C PRO A 242 -10.81 30.39 -5.15
N GLN A 243 -10.36 30.70 -3.93
CA GLN A 243 -9.20 31.57 -3.67
C GLN A 243 -7.90 30.97 -4.23
N VAL A 244 -7.77 29.64 -4.24
CA VAL A 244 -6.62 28.93 -4.83
C VAL A 244 -6.63 29.06 -6.35
N ARG A 245 -7.82 29.08 -6.97
CA ARG A 245 -7.97 29.31 -8.41
C ARG A 245 -7.58 30.74 -8.78
N ASP A 246 -8.03 31.71 -7.97
CA ASP A 246 -7.71 33.12 -8.15
C ASP A 246 -6.20 33.38 -8.03
N GLU A 247 -5.54 32.74 -7.05
CA GLU A 247 -4.08 32.81 -6.90
C GLU A 247 -3.35 32.27 -8.13
N ALA A 248 -3.74 31.10 -8.63
CA ALA A 248 -3.12 30.51 -9.82
C ALA A 248 -3.32 31.39 -11.08
N ALA A 249 -4.51 31.97 -11.25
CA ALA A 249 -4.80 32.89 -12.33
C ALA A 249 -3.99 34.20 -12.22
N ALA A 250 -3.87 34.76 -11.02
CA ALA A 250 -3.08 35.97 -10.78
C ALA A 250 -1.58 35.80 -11.12
N ARG A 251 -1.08 34.56 -11.03
CA ARG A 251 0.30 34.19 -11.39
C ARG A 251 0.47 33.74 -12.84
N GLY A 252 -0.60 33.77 -13.63
CA GLY A 252 -0.58 33.38 -15.04
C GLY A 252 -0.21 31.92 -15.26
N LEU A 253 -0.60 31.02 -14.34
CA LEU A 253 -0.35 29.58 -14.49
C LEU A 253 -1.32 28.96 -15.51
N ASP A 254 -0.81 27.99 -16.28
CA ASP A 254 -1.64 27.16 -17.17
C ASP A 254 -2.31 26.06 -16.35
N VAL A 255 -3.50 26.36 -15.83
CA VAL A 255 -4.22 25.48 -14.90
C VAL A 255 -4.98 24.37 -15.63
N ILE A 256 -4.82 23.13 -15.15
CA ILE A 256 -5.61 21.97 -15.57
C ILE A 256 -6.35 21.41 -14.36
N ASP A 257 -7.68 21.33 -14.42
CA ASP A 257 -8.48 20.93 -13.26
C ASP A 257 -8.84 19.43 -13.26
N ALA A 258 -8.15 18.65 -12.42
CA ALA A 258 -8.40 17.23 -12.26
C ALA A 258 -9.47 16.92 -11.20
N THR A 259 -10.14 17.92 -10.62
CA THR A 259 -11.22 17.72 -9.62
C THR A 259 -12.22 16.70 -10.11
N CYS A 260 -12.55 15.73 -9.25
CA CYS A 260 -13.54 14.70 -9.55
C CYS A 260 -14.90 15.36 -9.85
N PRO A 261 -15.61 14.99 -10.94
CA PRO A 261 -16.93 15.57 -11.23
C PRO A 261 -17.96 15.44 -10.10
N LEU A 262 -17.83 14.41 -9.24
CA LEU A 262 -18.70 14.22 -8.08
C LEU A 262 -18.36 15.19 -6.93
N VAL A 263 -17.10 15.62 -6.80
CA VAL A 263 -16.71 16.72 -5.89
C VAL A 263 -17.17 18.05 -6.46
N SER A 264 -17.01 18.28 -7.76
CA SER A 264 -17.51 19.50 -8.42
C SER A 264 -19.03 19.68 -8.29
N LYS A 265 -19.79 18.58 -8.21
CA LYS A 265 -21.23 18.60 -7.86
C LYS A 265 -21.45 19.19 -6.47
N VAL A 266 -20.74 18.70 -5.45
CA VAL A 266 -20.83 19.20 -4.07
C VAL A 266 -20.47 20.70 -4.00
N HIS A 267 -19.40 21.12 -4.67
CA HIS A 267 -19.03 22.54 -4.78
C HIS A 267 -20.15 23.39 -5.41
N ALA A 268 -20.81 22.88 -6.46
CA ALA A 268 -21.93 23.58 -7.10
C ALA A 268 -23.17 23.65 -6.20
N GLU A 269 -23.46 22.62 -5.42
CA GLU A 269 -24.55 22.63 -4.44
C GLU A 269 -24.24 23.58 -3.28
N ALA A 270 -22.99 23.66 -2.81
CA ALA A 270 -22.56 24.63 -1.79
C ALA A 270 -22.86 26.07 -2.24
N ARG A 271 -22.41 26.45 -3.45
CA ARG A 271 -22.70 27.77 -4.03
C ARG A 271 -24.20 28.02 -4.17
N ARG A 272 -24.98 27.01 -4.58
CA ARG A 272 -26.43 27.13 -4.76
C ARG A 272 -27.15 27.35 -3.43
N PHE A 273 -26.78 26.62 -2.38
CA PHE A 273 -27.39 26.76 -1.06
C PHE A 273 -27.01 28.08 -0.41
N ALA A 274 -25.76 28.52 -0.56
CA ALA A 274 -25.32 29.84 -0.11
C ALA A 274 -26.05 30.98 -0.83
N ALA A 275 -26.24 30.87 -2.15
CA ALA A 275 -27.02 31.85 -2.92
C ALA A 275 -28.50 31.87 -2.55
N ARG A 276 -29.05 30.74 -2.08
CA ARG A 276 -30.40 30.72 -1.49
C ARG A 276 -30.41 31.52 -0.19
N GLY A 277 -29.32 31.49 0.58
CA GLY A 277 -29.16 32.15 1.89
C GLY A 277 -29.26 31.18 3.06
N ASP A 278 -28.94 29.92 2.83
CA ASP A 278 -29.02 28.86 3.83
C ASP A 278 -27.71 28.75 4.61
N THR A 279 -27.80 28.31 5.87
CA THR A 279 -26.63 27.77 6.58
C THR A 279 -26.37 26.37 6.06
N ILE A 280 -25.14 26.09 5.65
CA ILE A 280 -24.73 24.81 5.08
C ILE A 280 -23.98 24.02 6.14
N VAL A 281 -24.58 22.96 6.64
CA VAL A 281 -23.90 22.00 7.52
C VAL A 281 -23.13 21.01 6.64
N LEU A 282 -21.81 21.18 6.56
CA LEU A 282 -20.94 20.24 5.86
C LEU A 282 -20.55 19.12 6.82
N ILE A 283 -20.94 17.89 6.48
CA ILE A 283 -20.52 16.68 7.19
C ILE A 283 -19.20 16.21 6.57
N GLY A 284 -18.12 16.17 7.33
CA GLY A 284 -16.81 15.85 6.78
C GLY A 284 -15.70 15.96 7.83
N HIS A 285 -14.50 15.50 7.51
CA HIS A 285 -13.37 15.56 8.42
C HIS A 285 -12.58 16.86 8.28
N ARG A 286 -12.30 17.51 9.42
CA ARG A 286 -11.52 18.75 9.47
C ARG A 286 -10.10 18.51 8.94
N GLY A 287 -9.62 19.44 8.11
CA GLY A 287 -8.28 19.38 7.52
C GLY A 287 -8.16 18.41 6.33
N HIS A 288 -9.28 17.86 5.85
CA HIS A 288 -9.29 17.12 4.58
C HIS A 288 -9.42 18.09 3.40
N GLU A 289 -8.60 17.91 2.35
CA GLU A 289 -8.55 18.81 1.17
C GLU A 289 -9.93 19.05 0.55
N GLU A 290 -10.74 18.00 0.40
CA GLU A 290 -12.11 18.10 -0.13
C GLU A 290 -13.05 18.96 0.74
N VAL A 291 -12.87 18.91 2.06
CA VAL A 291 -13.64 19.73 3.01
C VAL A 291 -13.19 21.18 2.92
N GLU A 292 -11.88 21.43 2.85
CA GLU A 292 -11.35 22.79 2.65
C GLU A 292 -11.82 23.40 1.33
N GLY A 293 -11.79 22.63 0.25
CA GLY A 293 -12.31 23.03 -1.05
C GLY A 293 -13.79 23.39 -1.00
N THR A 294 -14.62 22.53 -0.41
CA THR A 294 -16.07 22.74 -0.30
C THR A 294 -16.42 23.91 0.62
N THR A 295 -15.76 24.04 1.78
CA THR A 295 -15.96 25.18 2.68
C THR A 295 -15.57 26.50 2.00
N GLY A 296 -14.51 26.50 1.19
CA GLY A 296 -14.05 27.69 0.47
C GLY A 296 -15.04 28.25 -0.55
N GLU A 297 -16.00 27.44 -1.03
CA GLU A 297 -17.05 27.86 -1.96
C GLU A 297 -18.07 28.82 -1.31
N ALA A 298 -18.26 28.73 0.01
CA ALA A 298 -19.21 29.53 0.77
C ALA A 298 -18.78 29.68 2.26
N PRO A 299 -17.62 30.31 2.54
CA PRO A 299 -16.98 30.25 3.85
C PRO A 299 -17.82 30.88 4.98
N ASP A 300 -18.65 31.87 4.66
CA ASP A 300 -19.51 32.56 5.63
C ASP A 300 -20.80 31.79 5.95
N GLN A 301 -21.15 30.78 5.14
CA GLN A 301 -22.37 29.98 5.31
C GLN A 301 -22.09 28.53 5.72
N VAL A 302 -20.86 28.03 5.58
CA VAL A 302 -20.53 26.63 5.85
C VAL A 302 -20.09 26.44 7.30
N VAL A 303 -20.74 25.48 7.99
CA VAL A 303 -20.35 25.00 9.32
C VAL A 303 -20.03 23.52 9.23
N LEU A 304 -18.85 23.13 9.70
CA LEU A 304 -18.37 21.74 9.66
C LEU A 304 -18.84 20.94 10.87
N VAL A 305 -19.35 19.73 10.65
CA VAL A 305 -19.63 18.73 11.68
C VAL A 305 -18.99 17.38 11.37
N GLU A 306 -18.52 16.71 12.41
CA GLU A 306 -17.82 15.41 12.33
C GLU A 306 -18.57 14.29 13.05
N SER A 307 -19.61 14.61 13.84
CA SER A 307 -20.31 13.64 14.70
C SER A 307 -21.72 14.12 15.07
N VAL A 308 -22.52 13.18 15.60
CA VAL A 308 -23.85 13.46 16.17
C VAL A 308 -23.77 14.48 17.32
N ASP A 309 -22.75 14.38 18.18
CA ASP A 309 -22.54 15.36 19.25
C ASP A 309 -22.23 16.77 18.69
N GLY A 310 -21.51 16.83 17.57
CA GLY A 310 -21.28 18.07 16.84
C GLY A 310 -22.58 18.73 16.36
N VAL A 311 -23.56 17.93 15.93
CA VAL A 311 -24.89 18.43 15.55
C VAL A 311 -25.61 19.06 16.75
N ALA A 312 -25.48 18.47 17.95
CA ALA A 312 -26.10 19.00 19.15
C ALA A 312 -25.56 20.39 19.56
N ALA A 313 -24.32 20.69 19.20
CA ALA A 313 -23.65 21.95 19.49
C ALA A 313 -23.83 23.04 18.43
N LEU A 314 -24.52 22.75 17.31
CA LEU A 314 -24.67 23.70 16.20
C LEU A 314 -25.46 24.96 16.58
N ASP A 315 -24.83 26.12 16.47
CA ASP A 315 -25.51 27.41 16.49
C ASP A 315 -25.74 27.88 15.05
N VAL A 316 -27.01 27.95 14.64
CA VAL A 316 -27.39 28.36 13.29
C VAL A 316 -28.28 29.60 13.36
N PRO A 317 -28.04 30.64 12.53
CA PRO A 317 -28.81 31.88 12.60
C PRO A 317 -30.31 31.70 12.34
N ASP A 318 -30.67 30.78 11.44
CA ASP A 318 -32.04 30.49 11.06
C ASP A 318 -32.24 28.95 10.94
N PRO A 319 -32.85 28.31 11.97
CA PRO A 319 -33.10 26.87 11.98
C PRO A 319 -34.03 26.37 10.85
N ASP A 320 -34.82 27.24 10.23
CA ASP A 320 -35.69 26.88 9.11
C ASP A 320 -34.97 26.94 7.75
N ARG A 321 -33.73 27.43 7.74
CA ARG A 321 -32.93 27.65 6.53
C ARG A 321 -31.58 26.96 6.61
N VAL A 322 -31.64 25.67 6.90
CA VAL A 322 -30.46 24.80 6.99
C VAL A 322 -30.46 23.83 5.80
N SER A 323 -29.33 23.75 5.13
CA SER A 323 -29.01 22.69 4.17
C SER A 323 -27.83 21.86 4.68
N TYR A 324 -27.70 20.61 4.24
CA TYR A 324 -26.48 19.84 4.49
C TYR A 324 -25.82 19.37 3.20
N LEU A 325 -24.51 19.15 3.27
CA LEU A 325 -23.68 18.52 2.26
C LEU A 325 -22.73 17.54 2.95
N MET A 326 -22.16 16.61 2.19
CA MET A 326 -21.23 15.63 2.76
C MET A 326 -19.95 15.49 1.95
N GLN A 327 -18.86 15.17 2.64
CA GLN A 327 -17.65 14.66 2.02
C GLN A 327 -17.92 13.31 1.35
N THR A 328 -17.38 13.11 0.15
CA THR A 328 -17.72 11.96 -0.73
C THR A 328 -17.17 10.61 -0.26
N THR A 329 -16.24 10.60 0.70
CA THR A 329 -15.51 9.41 1.17
C THR A 329 -15.88 8.96 2.60
N LEU A 330 -16.99 9.46 3.16
CA LEU A 330 -17.39 9.12 4.53
C LEU A 330 -17.89 7.69 4.69
N ALA A 331 -17.92 7.20 5.93
CA ALA A 331 -18.60 5.95 6.27
C ALA A 331 -20.12 6.13 6.12
N VAL A 332 -20.76 5.26 5.32
CA VAL A 332 -22.18 5.41 4.98
C VAL A 332 -23.07 5.38 6.24
N ASP A 333 -22.82 4.41 7.12
CA ASP A 333 -23.63 4.22 8.33
C ASP A 333 -23.49 5.43 9.28
N GLU A 334 -22.27 5.92 9.50
CA GLU A 334 -22.00 7.07 10.38
C GLU A 334 -22.60 8.37 9.83
N SER A 335 -22.53 8.57 8.51
CA SER A 335 -23.18 9.71 7.87
C SER A 335 -24.69 9.67 8.00
N HIS A 336 -25.31 8.49 7.90
CA HIS A 336 -26.75 8.33 8.11
C HIS A 336 -27.17 8.74 9.52
N ASP A 337 -26.38 8.38 10.54
CA ASP A 337 -26.64 8.77 11.93
C ASP A 337 -26.57 10.29 12.12
N ILE A 338 -25.55 10.95 11.54
CA ILE A 338 -25.39 12.42 11.59
C ILE A 338 -26.56 13.11 10.87
N VAL A 339 -26.94 12.64 9.69
CA VAL A 339 -28.09 13.18 8.94
C VAL A 339 -29.40 12.96 9.71
N GLY A 340 -29.56 11.82 10.38
CA GLY A 340 -30.69 11.55 11.28
C GLY A 340 -30.79 12.61 12.38
N ALA A 341 -29.70 12.85 13.11
CA ALA A 341 -29.64 13.87 14.15
C ALA A 341 -29.91 15.29 13.61
N LEU A 342 -29.43 15.62 12.40
CA LEU A 342 -29.71 16.91 11.76
C LEU A 342 -31.20 17.07 11.43
N ARG A 343 -31.86 16.01 10.94
CA ARG A 343 -33.31 16.05 10.63
C ARG A 343 -34.16 16.17 11.89
N GLU A 344 -33.75 15.54 12.98
CA GLU A 344 -34.42 15.68 14.28
C GLU A 344 -34.29 17.11 14.83
N ARG A 345 -33.12 17.72 14.69
CA ARG A 345 -32.86 19.10 15.16
C ARG A 345 -33.48 20.16 14.26
N PHE A 346 -33.44 19.96 12.94
CA PHE A 346 -33.89 20.91 11.92
C PHE A 346 -34.98 20.26 11.05
N PRO A 347 -36.26 20.37 11.41
CA PRO A 347 -37.35 19.71 10.68
C PRO A 347 -37.48 20.13 9.20
N ASN A 348 -37.02 21.34 8.86
CA ASN A 348 -37.02 21.90 7.51
C ASN A 348 -35.66 21.72 6.78
N LEU A 349 -34.80 20.80 7.25
CA LEU A 349 -33.49 20.53 6.67
C LEU A 349 -33.59 20.16 5.18
N HIS A 350 -32.82 20.84 4.34
CA HIS A 350 -32.70 20.52 2.92
C HIS A 350 -31.43 19.69 2.67
N GLY A 351 -31.58 18.59 1.93
CA GLY A 351 -30.44 17.78 1.49
C GLY A 351 -30.01 18.07 0.05
N PRO A 352 -28.89 17.46 -0.38
CA PRO A 352 -28.49 17.47 -1.79
C PRO A 352 -29.52 16.74 -2.65
N SER A 353 -29.49 17.01 -3.95
CA SER A 353 -30.44 16.43 -4.93
C SER A 353 -30.28 14.92 -5.11
N SER A 354 -29.09 14.41 -4.79
CA SER A 354 -28.68 13.00 -4.76
C SER A 354 -27.61 12.88 -3.68
N ASP A 355 -27.34 11.66 -3.20
CA ASP A 355 -26.32 11.44 -2.18
C ASP A 355 -24.96 12.04 -2.59
N ASP A 356 -24.25 12.57 -1.60
CA ASP A 356 -22.91 13.14 -1.78
C ASP A 356 -21.83 12.10 -1.52
N ILE A 357 -22.12 11.06 -0.72
CA ILE A 357 -21.23 9.91 -0.66
C ILE A 357 -21.24 9.25 -2.04
N CYS A 358 -20.06 9.19 -2.66
CA CYS A 358 -20.01 8.75 -4.05
C CYS A 358 -20.24 7.23 -4.18
N TYR A 359 -20.69 6.82 -5.37
CA TYR A 359 -20.95 5.41 -5.69
C TYR A 359 -19.76 4.50 -5.31
N ALA A 360 -18.54 4.97 -5.58
CA ALA A 360 -17.32 4.20 -5.38
C ALA A 360 -17.08 3.89 -3.89
N THR A 361 -17.34 4.86 -3.01
CA THR A 361 -17.25 4.71 -1.56
C THR A 361 -18.29 3.72 -1.06
N THR A 362 -19.55 3.91 -1.43
CA THR A 362 -20.68 3.06 -1.02
C THR A 362 -20.47 1.61 -1.47
N ASN A 363 -20.08 1.40 -2.72
CA ASN A 363 -19.90 0.07 -3.29
C ASN A 363 -18.71 -0.67 -2.65
N ARG A 364 -17.59 0.02 -2.41
CA ARG A 364 -16.41 -0.58 -1.75
C ARG A 364 -16.70 -0.93 -0.30
N GLN A 365 -17.46 -0.10 0.42
CA GLN A 365 -17.90 -0.41 1.79
C GLN A 365 -18.83 -1.63 1.81
N ALA A 366 -19.77 -1.73 0.86
CA ALA A 366 -20.62 -2.91 0.72
C ALA A 366 -19.80 -4.18 0.41
N ALA A 367 -18.85 -4.10 -0.53
CA ALA A 367 -18.00 -5.22 -0.93
C ALA A 367 -17.08 -5.70 0.20
N VAL A 368 -16.43 -4.78 0.93
CA VAL A 368 -15.55 -5.16 2.04
C VAL A 368 -16.33 -5.77 3.20
N ARG A 369 -17.56 -5.31 3.48
CA ARG A 369 -18.43 -5.86 4.53
C ARG A 369 -18.74 -7.34 4.27
N GLU A 370 -19.13 -7.68 3.05
CA GLU A 370 -19.44 -9.06 2.67
C GLU A 370 -18.21 -9.98 2.71
N VAL A 371 -17.06 -9.47 2.27
CA VAL A 371 -15.79 -10.21 2.37
C VAL A 371 -15.37 -10.41 3.82
N ALA A 372 -15.47 -9.37 4.66
CA ALA A 372 -15.04 -9.41 6.05
C ALA A 372 -15.81 -10.46 6.85
N ARG A 373 -17.14 -10.54 6.70
CA ARG A 373 -18.00 -11.51 7.40
C ARG A 373 -17.60 -12.98 7.19
N ALA A 374 -16.93 -13.27 6.10
CA ALA A 374 -16.49 -14.61 5.73
C ALA A 374 -14.97 -14.79 5.75
N SER A 375 -14.23 -13.90 6.44
CA SER A 375 -12.77 -13.93 6.51
C SER A 375 -12.29 -13.95 7.96
N ASP A 376 -11.15 -14.60 8.21
CA ASP A 376 -10.53 -14.59 9.54
C ASP A 376 -9.76 -13.28 9.80
N ILE A 377 -9.34 -12.62 8.71
CA ILE A 377 -8.59 -11.37 8.67
C ILE A 377 -8.91 -10.65 7.36
N VAL A 378 -8.89 -9.31 7.36
CA VAL A 378 -8.96 -8.50 6.15
C VAL A 378 -7.72 -7.63 5.96
N LEU A 379 -7.15 -7.67 4.77
CA LEU A 379 -6.12 -6.73 4.32
C LEU A 379 -6.76 -5.71 3.36
N VAL A 380 -6.52 -4.43 3.60
CA VAL A 380 -6.95 -3.35 2.71
C VAL A 380 -5.72 -2.67 2.15
N VAL A 381 -5.58 -2.70 0.83
CA VAL A 381 -4.50 -1.99 0.13
C VAL A 381 -4.85 -0.50 0.01
N GLY A 382 -4.00 0.36 0.55
CA GLY A 382 -4.16 1.81 0.47
C GLY A 382 -3.24 2.56 1.42
N SER A 383 -2.97 3.83 1.11
CA SER A 383 -2.05 4.63 1.91
C SER A 383 -2.69 5.20 3.17
N GLY A 384 -1.86 5.39 4.21
CA GLY A 384 -2.28 5.92 5.51
C GLY A 384 -2.93 7.30 5.48
N ASN A 385 -2.77 8.09 4.42
CA ASN A 385 -3.44 9.39 4.24
C ASN A 385 -4.82 9.29 3.52
N SER A 386 -5.22 8.12 3.02
CA SER A 386 -6.47 7.92 2.27
C SER A 386 -7.68 7.71 3.20
N SER A 387 -8.60 8.68 3.26
CA SER A 387 -9.83 8.61 4.06
C SER A 387 -10.66 7.36 3.73
N ASN A 388 -10.96 7.14 2.45
CA ASN A 388 -11.71 5.97 1.99
C ASN A 388 -11.04 4.65 2.42
N SER A 389 -9.72 4.51 2.29
CA SER A 389 -9.02 3.27 2.64
C SER A 389 -9.12 2.97 4.15
N ARG A 390 -9.01 4.00 5.00
CA ARG A 390 -9.22 3.85 6.46
C ARG A 390 -10.64 3.43 6.80
N ARG A 391 -11.66 4.03 6.15
CA ARG A 391 -13.06 3.63 6.37
C ARG A 391 -13.28 2.16 6.04
N LEU A 392 -12.64 1.62 5.00
CA LEU A 392 -12.73 0.19 4.68
C LEU A 392 -12.10 -0.70 5.77
N VAL A 393 -10.97 -0.28 6.36
CA VAL A 393 -10.32 -1.02 7.46
C VAL A 393 -11.17 -0.99 8.73
N GLU A 394 -11.68 0.17 9.09
CA GLU A 394 -12.57 0.33 10.25
C GLU A 394 -13.84 -0.52 10.12
N LEU A 395 -14.44 -0.51 8.93
CA LEU A 395 -15.60 -1.33 8.63
C LEU A 395 -15.27 -2.83 8.67
N ALA A 396 -14.17 -3.25 8.04
CA ALA A 396 -13.75 -4.65 8.06
C ALA A 396 -13.43 -5.14 9.48
N SER A 397 -12.77 -4.31 10.30
CA SER A 397 -12.44 -4.65 11.69
C SER A 397 -13.70 -4.81 12.54
N ARG A 398 -14.75 -4.02 12.32
CA ARG A 398 -16.06 -4.20 12.99
C ARG A 398 -16.72 -5.54 12.66
N GLU A 399 -16.51 -6.06 11.44
CA GLU A 399 -17.17 -7.28 10.95
C GLU A 399 -16.38 -8.57 11.27
N CYS A 400 -15.04 -8.55 11.15
CA CYS A 400 -14.18 -9.74 11.33
C CYS A 400 -13.22 -9.67 12.52
N GLY A 401 -13.16 -8.55 13.24
CA GLY A 401 -12.25 -8.32 14.37
C GLY A 401 -10.87 -7.83 13.94
N GLU A 402 -10.22 -8.50 12.99
CA GLU A 402 -8.84 -8.21 12.56
C GLU A 402 -8.78 -7.67 11.13
N ALA A 403 -8.49 -6.37 10.97
CA ALA A 403 -8.25 -5.76 9.66
C ALA A 403 -7.04 -4.83 9.67
N TYR A 404 -6.28 -4.81 8.59
CA TYR A 404 -5.04 -4.04 8.49
C TYR A 404 -4.99 -3.24 7.19
N LEU A 405 -4.53 -1.99 7.32
CA LEU A 405 -4.12 -1.16 6.19
C LEU A 405 -2.70 -1.53 5.79
N ILE A 406 -2.45 -1.76 4.51
CA ILE A 406 -1.13 -2.00 3.95
C ILE A 406 -0.92 -1.10 2.73
N ASP A 407 0.23 -0.43 2.62
CA ASP A 407 0.55 0.37 1.41
C ASP A 407 0.85 -0.58 0.24
N ASP A 408 1.59 -1.65 0.49
CA ASP A 408 1.96 -2.68 -0.48
C ASP A 408 2.26 -4.06 0.15
N GLU A 409 2.78 -5.00 -0.63
CA GLU A 409 3.12 -6.36 -0.19
C GLU A 409 4.18 -6.44 0.93
N HIS A 410 5.00 -5.40 1.13
CA HIS A 410 6.07 -5.37 2.13
C HIS A 410 5.56 -5.10 3.55
N ASP A 411 4.33 -4.58 3.68
CA ASP A 411 3.69 -4.32 4.97
C ASP A 411 2.98 -5.55 5.55
N ILE A 412 2.84 -6.62 4.76
CA ILE A 412 2.27 -7.89 5.24
C ILE A 412 3.19 -8.46 6.31
N LEU A 413 2.65 -8.69 7.51
CA LEU A 413 3.37 -9.38 8.59
C LEU A 413 3.00 -10.86 8.60
N PRO A 414 3.98 -11.78 8.77
CA PRO A 414 3.65 -13.19 8.97
C PRO A 414 2.70 -13.41 10.16
N GLY A 415 2.83 -12.61 11.22
CA GLY A 415 1.93 -12.68 12.38
C GLY A 415 0.45 -12.42 12.05
N TYR A 416 0.15 -11.66 10.98
CA TYR A 416 -1.23 -11.47 10.51
C TYR A 416 -1.84 -12.76 9.94
N LEU A 417 -1.00 -13.63 9.40
CA LEU A 417 -1.42 -14.81 8.65
C LEU A 417 -1.40 -16.08 9.51
N ALA A 418 -0.67 -16.08 10.62
CA ALA A 418 -0.50 -17.24 11.49
C ALA A 418 -1.85 -17.77 11.99
N GLY A 419 -2.15 -19.03 11.69
CA GLY A 419 -3.42 -19.67 12.05
C GLY A 419 -4.67 -19.15 11.31
N ARG A 420 -4.52 -18.25 10.32
CA ARG A 420 -5.63 -17.72 9.49
C ARG A 420 -5.71 -18.46 8.16
N ARG A 421 -6.90 -18.98 7.82
CA ARG A 421 -7.14 -19.79 6.60
C ARG A 421 -7.85 -18.99 5.51
N THR A 422 -8.66 -18.02 5.90
CA THR A 422 -9.42 -17.18 4.97
C THR A 422 -8.99 -15.72 5.11
N VAL A 423 -8.44 -15.16 4.04
CA VAL A 423 -7.98 -13.76 4.00
C VAL A 423 -8.92 -12.98 3.09
N GLY A 424 -9.58 -11.98 3.63
CA GLY A 424 -10.29 -10.99 2.85
C GLY A 424 -9.31 -9.96 2.30
N LEU A 425 -9.47 -9.59 1.03
CA LEU A 425 -8.61 -8.61 0.39
C LEU A 425 -9.46 -7.58 -0.36
N SER A 426 -9.26 -6.32 -0.03
CA SER A 426 -9.87 -5.17 -0.71
C SER A 426 -8.82 -4.09 -0.96
N ALA A 427 -9.21 -3.03 -1.65
CA ALA A 427 -8.34 -1.91 -1.95
C ALA A 427 -9.13 -0.60 -2.00
N GLY A 428 -8.54 0.46 -1.47
CA GLY A 428 -9.12 1.79 -1.52
C GLY A 428 -9.23 2.34 -2.94
N ALA A 429 -10.07 3.37 -3.11
CA ALA A 429 -10.32 3.99 -4.42
C ALA A 429 -9.07 4.59 -5.08
N SER A 430 -8.00 4.84 -4.33
CA SER A 430 -6.73 5.38 -4.83
C SER A 430 -5.64 4.32 -5.03
N ALA A 431 -5.90 3.05 -4.73
CA ALA A 431 -4.90 1.98 -4.83
C ALA A 431 -4.87 1.36 -6.23
N PRO A 432 -3.70 1.33 -6.91
CA PRO A 432 -3.53 0.63 -8.18
C PRO A 432 -3.93 -0.85 -8.14
N PRO A 433 -4.65 -1.38 -9.14
CA PRO A 433 -4.97 -2.81 -9.24
C PRO A 433 -3.73 -3.71 -9.17
N ALA A 434 -2.60 -3.26 -9.74
CA ALA A 434 -1.34 -4.00 -9.71
C ALA A 434 -0.80 -4.25 -8.29
N LEU A 435 -1.09 -3.40 -7.30
CA LEU A 435 -0.72 -3.64 -5.90
C LEU A 435 -1.49 -4.83 -5.32
N VAL A 436 -2.78 -4.94 -5.64
CA VAL A 436 -3.62 -6.06 -5.17
C VAL A 436 -3.06 -7.39 -5.69
N GLU A 437 -2.67 -7.43 -6.97
CA GLU A 437 -2.06 -8.63 -7.54
C GLU A 437 -0.73 -8.99 -6.86
N ARG A 438 0.15 -8.00 -6.59
CA ARG A 438 1.39 -8.26 -5.84
C ARG A 438 1.15 -8.77 -4.43
N VAL A 439 0.12 -8.27 -3.75
CA VAL A 439 -0.31 -8.79 -2.44
C VAL A 439 -0.78 -10.24 -2.58
N VAL A 440 -1.58 -10.57 -3.59
CA VAL A 440 -2.01 -11.96 -3.83
C VAL A 440 -0.83 -12.87 -4.14
N ASP A 441 0.11 -12.44 -4.99
CA ASP A 441 1.31 -13.20 -5.33
C ASP A 441 2.19 -13.44 -4.10
N THR A 442 2.30 -12.45 -3.22
CA THR A 442 3.03 -12.56 -1.96
C THR A 442 2.34 -13.55 -1.01
N LEU A 443 1.01 -13.52 -0.92
CA LEU A 443 0.24 -14.50 -0.13
C LEU A 443 0.39 -15.92 -0.69
N ALA A 444 0.47 -16.09 -2.02
CA ALA A 444 0.76 -17.38 -2.65
C ALA A 444 2.15 -17.92 -2.28
N GLY A 445 3.09 -17.05 -1.93
CA GLY A 445 4.40 -17.45 -1.41
C GLY A 445 4.35 -18.17 -0.06
N PHE A 446 3.27 -18.00 0.71
CA PHE A 446 3.05 -18.67 2.00
C PHE A 446 2.34 -20.03 1.87
N GLY A 447 1.90 -20.41 0.67
CA GLY A 447 1.26 -21.69 0.41
C GLY A 447 0.23 -21.61 -0.73
N PRO A 448 -0.38 -22.74 -1.11
CA PRO A 448 -1.41 -22.76 -2.14
C PRO A 448 -2.57 -21.82 -1.81
N ILE A 449 -3.04 -21.06 -2.80
CA ILE A 449 -4.15 -20.12 -2.64
C ILE A 449 -5.33 -20.49 -3.53
N GLU A 450 -6.54 -20.41 -2.98
CA GLU A 450 -7.80 -20.41 -3.73
C GLU A 450 -8.30 -18.96 -3.83
N ARG A 451 -8.46 -18.43 -5.05
CA ARG A 451 -8.95 -17.07 -5.28
C ARG A 451 -10.47 -17.10 -5.47
N LEU A 452 -11.20 -16.36 -4.64
CA LEU A 452 -12.66 -16.24 -4.69
C LEU A 452 -13.06 -14.78 -4.89
N GLU A 453 -13.63 -14.44 -6.05
CA GLU A 453 -14.16 -13.10 -6.33
C GLU A 453 -15.56 -12.92 -5.72
N HIS A 454 -15.76 -11.84 -4.96
CA HIS A 454 -17.04 -11.47 -4.35
C HIS A 454 -17.51 -10.14 -4.89
N ASN A 455 -18.14 -10.18 -6.06
CA ASN A 455 -18.68 -9.01 -6.74
C ASN A 455 -20.09 -8.69 -6.23
N VAL A 456 -20.23 -7.59 -5.49
CA VAL A 456 -21.52 -7.10 -5.00
C VAL A 456 -22.22 -6.24 -6.05
N VAL A 457 -21.45 -5.52 -6.87
CA VAL A 457 -21.97 -4.64 -7.92
C VAL A 457 -20.93 -4.42 -9.02
N THR A 458 -21.40 -4.16 -10.25
CA THR A 458 -20.55 -3.77 -11.38
C THR A 458 -20.57 -2.25 -11.55
N GLU A 459 -19.38 -1.64 -11.59
CA GLU A 459 -19.22 -0.20 -11.85
C GLU A 459 -18.96 0.02 -13.36
N SER A 460 -19.68 0.97 -13.98
CA SER A 460 -19.54 1.31 -15.41
C SER A 460 -19.41 2.82 -15.66
N VAL A 461 -19.17 3.59 -14.59
CA VAL A 461 -19.03 5.05 -14.66
C VAL A 461 -17.64 5.38 -15.22
N GLU A 462 -17.59 6.31 -16.18
CA GLU A 462 -16.36 6.86 -16.73
C GLU A 462 -16.48 8.40 -16.79
N PHE A 463 -15.36 9.09 -16.64
CA PHE A 463 -15.30 10.55 -16.73
C PHE A 463 -14.30 10.98 -17.80
N SER A 464 -14.71 11.93 -18.65
CA SER A 464 -13.86 12.47 -19.70
C SER A 464 -12.77 13.40 -19.16
N LEU A 465 -11.65 13.46 -19.89
CA LEU A 465 -10.57 14.39 -19.61
C LEU A 465 -11.00 15.86 -19.79
N PRO A 466 -10.40 16.81 -19.04
CA PRO A 466 -10.51 18.24 -19.30
C PRO A 466 -10.08 18.61 -20.73
N LYS A 467 -10.65 19.69 -21.27
CA LYS A 467 -10.41 20.14 -22.65
C LYS A 467 -8.95 20.50 -22.92
N GLU A 468 -8.24 20.91 -21.89
CA GLU A 468 -6.84 21.34 -21.88
C GLU A 468 -5.89 20.20 -22.24
N VAL A 469 -6.30 18.95 -21.99
CA VAL A 469 -5.49 17.72 -22.18
C VAL A 469 -6.22 16.61 -22.94
N SER A 470 -7.39 16.91 -23.51
CA SER A 470 -8.20 15.93 -24.24
C SER A 470 -7.87 15.81 -25.73
N ARG A 471 -6.73 16.35 -26.20
CA ARG A 471 -6.38 16.46 -27.63
C ARG A 471 -5.34 15.46 -28.09
#